data_AF-A0AAJ2USK1-F1
#
_entry.id   AF-A0AAJ2USK1-F1
#
_cell.length_a   1.000
_cell.length_b   1.000
_cell.length_c   1.000
_cell.angle_alpha   90.00
_cell.angle_beta   90.00
_cell.angle_gamma   90.00
#
_symmetry.space_group_name_H-M   'P 1'
#
loop_
_entity.id
_entity.type
_entity.pdbx_description
1 polymer ?
#
loop_
_entity_poly.entity_id
_entity_poly.type
_entity_poly.pdbx_seq_one_letter_code
_entity_poly.pdbx_strand_id
1 'polypeptide(L)'
;AWDSTPESLAAVGDSITRGFDACQVLSDCPEVSWATGSDASVDSLAVRLLGAAGAAQRSWNYAVTGARMADLPSQVARAVPRKPELVTVMIGANDACRATAADMTPLADFRADFEDAMATLRDSLPKTQVFVASVPDLKRLWSQGRTNPVGKQVWKLGICPSMLADPDLLTTAAGRRRDAVQDRVEAYNDVLREVCAEDRYCRYDGDAVFDYRFGQTQLSQWDWFHPSVDGQARLAEIAYRIISRKGA
;
A
#
# COMPACT_ATOMS: atom_id res chain seq x y z
N ALA A 1 12.97 -19.10 -10.52
CA ALA A 1 12.85 -19.24 -9.05
C ALA A 1 12.97 -17.84 -8.47
N TRP A 2 12.20 -17.55 -7.42
CA TRP A 2 12.26 -16.28 -6.71
C TRP A 2 13.61 -16.10 -6.01
N ASP A 3 14.21 -14.93 -6.18
CA ASP A 3 15.41 -14.44 -5.52
C ASP A 3 15.04 -13.66 -4.26
N SER A 4 15.46 -14.15 -3.11
CA SER A 4 15.24 -13.50 -1.82
C SER A 4 16.28 -12.42 -1.48
N THR A 5 17.23 -12.18 -2.36
CA THR A 5 18.40 -11.30 -2.18
C THR A 5 18.57 -10.30 -3.33
N PRO A 6 17.52 -9.54 -3.72
CA PRO A 6 17.66 -8.54 -4.77
C PRO A 6 18.67 -7.46 -4.37
N GLU A 7 19.37 -6.93 -5.35
CA GLU A 7 20.41 -5.91 -5.20
C GLU A 7 19.91 -4.48 -5.51
N SER A 8 18.68 -4.32 -5.97
CA SER A 8 18.04 -3.02 -6.17
C SER A 8 16.52 -3.09 -6.04
N LEU A 9 15.91 -1.98 -5.63
CA LEU A 9 14.48 -1.90 -5.32
C LEU A 9 13.84 -0.64 -5.92
N ALA A 10 12.68 -0.77 -6.54
CA ALA A 10 11.80 0.36 -6.81
C ALA A 10 10.46 0.17 -6.11
N ALA A 11 9.91 1.24 -5.53
CA ALA A 11 8.60 1.23 -4.91
C ALA A 11 7.62 2.06 -5.72
N VAL A 12 6.48 1.47 -6.05
CA VAL A 12 5.33 2.13 -6.67
C VAL A 12 4.12 1.94 -5.76
N GLY A 13 3.16 2.87 -5.83
CA GLY A 13 2.00 2.86 -4.96
C GLY A 13 1.44 4.24 -4.71
N ASP A 14 0.82 4.39 -3.54
CA ASP A 14 0.12 5.60 -3.13
C ASP A 14 0.80 6.33 -1.94
N SER A 15 0.02 7.14 -1.24
CA SER A 15 0.41 7.96 -0.09
C SER A 15 0.98 7.14 1.06
N ILE A 16 0.59 5.88 1.21
CA ILE A 16 1.17 5.01 2.24
C ILE A 16 2.65 4.76 1.94
N THR A 17 3.00 4.43 0.70
CA THR A 17 4.39 4.22 0.28
C THR A 17 5.22 5.51 0.31
N ARG A 18 4.55 6.67 0.27
CA ARG A 18 5.17 8.00 0.45
C ARG A 18 5.36 8.43 1.90
N GLY A 19 4.87 7.66 2.87
CA GLY A 19 4.92 8.06 4.28
C GLY A 19 4.10 9.31 4.56
N PHE A 20 3.03 9.56 3.77
CA PHE A 20 2.19 10.74 3.95
C PHE A 20 1.63 10.79 5.37
N ASP A 21 1.70 11.96 5.99
CA ASP A 21 1.27 12.19 7.37
C ASP A 21 1.93 11.27 8.41
N ALA A 22 3.03 10.59 8.09
CA ALA A 22 3.72 9.76 9.08
C ALA A 22 4.62 10.59 10.00
N CYS A 23 5.29 11.62 9.47
CA CYS A 23 6.24 12.45 10.24
C CYS A 23 5.97 13.97 10.19
N GLN A 24 5.20 14.46 9.20
CA GLN A 24 4.84 15.87 9.01
C GLN A 24 3.37 15.98 8.63
N VAL A 25 2.72 17.11 8.95
CA VAL A 25 1.28 17.33 8.68
C VAL A 25 1.05 17.73 7.22
N LEU A 26 0.10 17.09 6.56
CA LEU A 26 -0.31 17.30 5.17
C LEU A 26 0.84 17.20 4.17
N SER A 27 1.78 16.28 4.41
CA SER A 27 2.99 16.14 3.58
C SER A 27 3.44 14.70 3.46
N ASP A 28 4.04 14.38 2.30
CA ASP A 28 4.88 13.20 2.14
C ASP A 28 6.06 13.25 3.12
N CYS A 29 6.47 12.07 3.59
CA CYS A 29 7.68 11.86 4.39
C CYS A 29 8.40 10.60 3.88
N PRO A 30 9.04 10.66 2.71
CA PRO A 30 9.67 9.50 2.10
C PRO A 30 10.78 8.87 2.95
N GLU A 31 11.35 9.63 3.89
CA GLU A 31 12.36 9.16 4.85
C GLU A 31 11.83 8.04 5.74
N VAL A 32 10.52 8.02 6.03
CA VAL A 32 9.88 6.98 6.86
C VAL A 32 9.09 5.96 6.03
N SER A 33 9.28 5.95 4.71
CA SER A 33 8.64 4.96 3.83
C SER A 33 9.00 3.52 4.25
N TRP A 34 8.00 2.65 4.39
CA TRP A 34 8.20 1.22 4.64
C TRP A 34 9.09 0.54 3.60
N ALA A 35 9.05 1.01 2.34
CA ALA A 35 9.76 0.38 1.23
C ALA A 35 11.18 0.90 1.06
N THR A 36 11.36 2.23 1.10
CA THR A 36 12.62 2.90 0.70
C THR A 36 13.15 3.90 1.72
N GLY A 37 12.52 4.00 2.89
CA GLY A 37 12.86 5.00 3.90
C GLY A 37 14.29 4.87 4.43
N SER A 38 14.88 6.01 4.80
CA SER A 38 16.20 6.12 5.40
C SER A 38 16.17 6.21 6.92
N ASP A 39 15.00 6.45 7.53
CA ASP A 39 14.84 6.52 8.98
C ASP A 39 15.10 5.14 9.62
N ALA A 40 16.05 5.11 10.55
CA ALA A 40 16.49 3.87 11.20
C ALA A 40 15.41 3.24 12.10
N SER A 41 14.43 4.01 12.56
CA SER A 41 13.32 3.49 13.38
C SER A 41 12.31 2.68 12.56
N VAL A 42 12.23 2.94 11.25
CA VAL A 42 11.39 2.17 10.32
C VAL A 42 12.09 0.87 9.91
N ASP A 43 13.42 0.93 9.74
CA ASP A 43 14.21 -0.17 9.17
C ASP A 43 13.55 -0.68 7.89
N SER A 44 13.49 0.19 6.86
CA SER A 44 12.71 -0.05 5.65
C SER A 44 13.10 -1.35 4.94
N LEU A 45 12.23 -1.85 4.08
CA LEU A 45 12.49 -3.04 3.26
C LEU A 45 13.81 -2.91 2.48
N ALA A 46 14.08 -1.75 1.87
CA ALA A 46 15.33 -1.49 1.18
C ALA A 46 16.54 -1.58 2.13
N VAL A 47 16.46 -1.05 3.35
CA VAL A 47 17.55 -1.16 4.34
C VAL A 47 17.76 -2.62 4.75
N ARG A 48 16.68 -3.38 5.00
CA ARG A 48 16.76 -4.80 5.38
C ARG A 48 17.35 -5.69 4.28
N LEU A 49 17.10 -5.37 3.00
CA LEU A 49 17.59 -6.15 1.86
C LEU A 49 18.98 -5.70 1.37
N LEU A 50 19.24 -4.39 1.35
CA LEU A 50 20.40 -3.79 0.67
C LEU A 50 21.44 -3.20 1.64
N GLY A 51 21.10 -3.10 2.93
CA GLY A 51 21.81 -2.26 3.89
C GLY A 51 21.59 -0.77 3.65
N ALA A 52 21.94 0.08 4.62
CA ALA A 52 21.70 1.54 4.53
C ALA A 52 22.37 2.20 3.32
N ALA A 53 23.64 1.86 3.04
CA ALA A 53 24.36 2.40 1.88
C ALA A 53 23.76 1.92 0.55
N GLY A 54 23.34 0.65 0.48
CA GLY A 54 22.70 0.08 -0.70
C GLY A 54 21.31 0.69 -0.95
N ALA A 55 20.51 0.87 0.11
CA ALA A 55 19.21 1.54 0.02
C ALA A 55 19.34 2.97 -0.53
N ALA A 56 20.31 3.75 -0.04
CA ALA A 56 20.52 5.12 -0.51
C ALA A 56 20.92 5.21 -2.00
N GLN A 57 21.63 4.21 -2.53
CA GLN A 57 22.16 4.24 -3.90
C GLN A 57 21.28 3.50 -4.92
N ARG A 58 20.58 2.44 -4.48
CA ARG A 58 19.92 1.45 -5.33
C ARG A 58 18.45 1.22 -4.98
N SER A 59 17.84 2.17 -4.25
CA SER A 59 16.40 2.18 -4.05
C SER A 59 15.74 3.48 -4.51
N TRP A 60 14.54 3.38 -5.09
CA TRP A 60 13.82 4.52 -5.65
C TRP A 60 12.33 4.45 -5.35
N ASN A 61 11.74 5.58 -4.97
CA ASN A 61 10.32 5.67 -4.66
C ASN A 61 9.60 6.49 -5.74
N TYR A 62 8.76 5.80 -6.52
CA TYR A 62 7.95 6.34 -7.61
C TYR A 62 6.46 6.40 -7.27
N ALA A 63 6.09 6.04 -6.03
CA ALA A 63 4.73 6.19 -5.53
C ALA A 63 4.27 7.66 -5.62
N VAL A 64 2.95 7.87 -5.62
CA VAL A 64 2.35 9.20 -5.70
C VAL A 64 1.18 9.29 -4.74
N THR A 65 1.20 10.27 -3.84
CA THR A 65 0.09 10.54 -2.93
C THR A 65 -1.20 10.82 -3.72
N GLY A 66 -2.28 10.11 -3.37
CA GLY A 66 -3.56 10.17 -4.07
C GLY A 66 -3.68 9.25 -5.29
N ALA A 67 -2.63 8.50 -5.65
CA ALA A 67 -2.66 7.58 -6.78
C ALA A 67 -3.67 6.45 -6.59
N ARG A 68 -4.31 6.08 -7.69
CA ARG A 68 -5.20 4.92 -7.85
C ARG A 68 -4.57 3.89 -8.79
N MET A 69 -5.18 2.73 -8.92
CA MET A 69 -4.66 1.67 -9.81
C MET A 69 -4.39 2.17 -11.24
N ALA A 70 -5.25 3.03 -11.79
CA ALA A 70 -5.06 3.67 -13.10
C ALA A 70 -3.76 4.48 -13.26
N ASP A 71 -3.15 4.93 -12.16
CA ASP A 71 -1.89 5.67 -12.18
C ASP A 71 -0.67 4.72 -12.16
N LEU A 72 -0.86 3.45 -11.76
CA LEU A 72 0.22 2.49 -11.54
C LEU A 72 1.07 2.22 -12.79
N PRO A 73 0.52 2.04 -14.01
CA PRO A 73 1.32 1.82 -15.21
C PRO A 73 2.35 2.93 -15.44
N SER A 74 1.96 4.19 -15.20
CA SER A 74 2.87 5.34 -15.34
C SER A 74 4.02 5.33 -14.33
N GLN A 75 3.76 4.87 -13.10
CA GLN A 75 4.79 4.74 -12.07
C GLN A 75 5.77 3.62 -12.40
N VAL A 76 5.27 2.49 -12.91
CA VAL A 76 6.09 1.37 -13.39
C VAL A 76 6.98 1.82 -14.56
N ALA A 77 6.42 2.53 -15.54
CA ALA A 77 7.19 3.07 -16.67
C ALA A 77 8.33 4.01 -16.21
N ARG A 78 8.14 4.78 -15.13
CA ARG A 78 9.19 5.62 -14.54
C ARG A 78 10.25 4.84 -13.78
N ALA A 79 9.92 3.65 -13.26
CA ALA A 79 10.86 2.75 -12.61
C ALA A 79 11.72 1.96 -13.62
N VAL A 80 11.19 1.63 -14.79
CA VAL A 80 11.86 0.82 -15.83
C VAL A 80 13.30 1.28 -16.15
N PRO A 81 13.60 2.59 -16.35
CA PRO A 81 14.96 3.04 -16.66
C PRO A 81 15.99 2.71 -15.57
N ARG A 82 15.56 2.51 -14.32
CA ARG A 82 16.44 2.11 -13.22
C ARG A 82 16.84 0.63 -13.28
N LYS A 83 16.09 -0.18 -14.03
CA LYS A 83 16.25 -1.64 -14.12
C LYS A 83 16.31 -2.31 -12.74
N PRO A 84 15.35 -2.03 -11.82
CA PRO A 84 15.36 -2.61 -10.50
C PRO A 84 15.23 -4.13 -10.57
N GLU A 85 15.85 -4.84 -9.63
CA GLU A 85 15.69 -6.29 -9.49
C GLU A 85 14.38 -6.66 -8.79
N LEU A 86 13.89 -5.79 -7.90
CA LEU A 86 12.60 -5.90 -7.24
C LEU A 86 11.78 -4.62 -7.39
N VAL A 87 10.53 -4.75 -7.84
CA VAL A 87 9.50 -3.71 -7.74
C VAL A 87 8.55 -4.09 -6.61
N THR A 88 8.22 -3.14 -5.74
CA THR A 88 7.21 -3.30 -4.69
C THR A 88 5.98 -2.49 -5.03
N VAL A 89 4.80 -3.07 -4.86
CA VAL A 89 3.50 -2.48 -5.19
C VAL A 89 2.64 -2.49 -3.93
N MET A 90 2.10 -1.33 -3.56
CA MET A 90 0.99 -1.23 -2.61
C MET A 90 0.10 -0.07 -3.03
N ILE A 91 -1.07 -0.38 -3.55
CA ILE A 91 -2.02 0.58 -4.13
C ILE A 91 -3.43 0.00 -4.09
N GLY A 92 -4.44 0.87 -4.05
CA GLY A 92 -5.86 0.47 -4.10
C GLY A 92 -6.70 1.06 -2.97
N ALA A 93 -6.07 1.64 -1.94
CA ALA A 93 -6.81 2.34 -0.89
C ALA A 93 -7.61 3.53 -1.46
N ASN A 94 -7.01 4.31 -2.36
CA ASN A 94 -7.68 5.45 -3.02
C ASN A 94 -8.76 5.03 -4.03
N ASP A 95 -8.75 3.79 -4.50
CA ASP A 95 -9.81 3.21 -5.33
C ASP A 95 -11.08 2.95 -4.51
N ALA A 96 -10.92 2.54 -3.25
CA ALA A 96 -12.02 2.36 -2.29
C ALA A 96 -12.40 3.66 -1.55
N CYS A 97 -11.44 4.55 -1.29
CA CYS A 97 -11.62 5.80 -0.57
C CYS A 97 -12.16 6.91 -1.46
N ARG A 98 -13.49 6.94 -1.59
CA ARG A 98 -14.23 7.82 -2.49
C ARG A 98 -15.32 8.59 -1.75
N ALA A 99 -15.98 9.51 -2.43
CA ALA A 99 -17.09 10.28 -1.85
C ALA A 99 -18.22 9.36 -1.37
N THR A 100 -18.55 8.32 -2.13
CA THR A 100 -19.51 7.27 -1.76
C THR A 100 -19.00 5.88 -2.13
N ALA A 101 -19.62 4.84 -1.58
CA ALA A 101 -19.32 3.45 -1.96
C ALA A 101 -19.63 3.15 -3.44
N ALA A 102 -20.55 3.90 -4.07
CA ALA A 102 -20.86 3.72 -5.49
C ALA A 102 -19.77 4.27 -6.42
N ASP A 103 -18.95 5.22 -5.92
CA ASP A 103 -17.89 5.87 -6.69
C ASP A 103 -16.56 5.10 -6.68
N MET A 104 -16.50 3.94 -6.00
CA MET A 104 -15.31 3.08 -5.95
C MET A 104 -14.98 2.50 -7.31
N THR A 105 -13.69 2.43 -7.66
CA THR A 105 -13.21 1.96 -8.96
C THR A 105 -13.83 0.60 -9.31
N PRO A 106 -14.51 0.44 -10.46
CA PRO A 106 -15.06 -0.84 -10.87
C PRO A 106 -13.99 -1.94 -10.88
N LEU A 107 -14.37 -3.16 -10.51
CA LEU A 107 -13.43 -4.27 -10.38
C LEU A 107 -12.73 -4.61 -11.71
N ALA A 108 -13.46 -4.50 -12.83
CA ALA A 108 -12.93 -4.73 -14.17
C ALA A 108 -11.85 -3.70 -14.53
N ASP A 109 -12.07 -2.42 -14.21
CA ASP A 109 -11.11 -1.35 -14.48
C ASP A 109 -9.85 -1.54 -13.62
N PHE A 110 -10.03 -1.83 -12.32
CA PHE A 110 -8.92 -2.11 -11.41
C PHE A 110 -8.05 -3.29 -11.90
N ARG A 111 -8.68 -4.37 -12.38
CA ARG A 111 -7.97 -5.50 -12.99
C ARG A 111 -7.20 -5.09 -14.23
N ALA A 112 -7.87 -4.42 -15.17
CA ALA A 112 -7.26 -4.03 -16.44
C ALA A 112 -6.03 -3.14 -16.23
N ASP A 113 -6.12 -2.17 -15.31
CA ASP A 113 -5.01 -1.27 -14.98
C ASP A 113 -3.85 -2.01 -14.30
N PHE A 114 -4.13 -3.01 -13.45
CA PHE A 114 -3.08 -3.81 -12.82
C PHE A 114 -2.39 -4.75 -13.84
N GLU A 115 -3.15 -5.37 -14.72
CA GLU A 115 -2.63 -6.18 -15.84
C GLU A 115 -1.75 -5.33 -16.78
N ASP A 116 -2.16 -4.10 -17.09
CA ASP A 116 -1.37 -3.15 -17.89
C ASP A 116 -0.04 -2.76 -17.22
N ALA A 117 -0.07 -2.52 -15.90
CA ALA A 117 1.15 -2.24 -15.14
C ALA A 117 2.13 -3.44 -15.15
N MET A 118 1.61 -4.65 -14.99
CA MET A 118 2.40 -5.88 -15.07
C MET A 118 2.96 -6.10 -16.48
N ALA A 119 2.16 -5.91 -17.53
CA ALA A 119 2.58 -6.01 -18.92
C ALA A 119 3.68 -4.99 -19.26
N THR A 120 3.49 -3.72 -18.88
CA THR A 120 4.48 -2.64 -19.04
C THR A 120 5.84 -3.03 -18.44
N LEU A 121 5.84 -3.61 -17.24
CA LEU A 121 7.07 -4.08 -16.61
C LEU A 121 7.69 -5.25 -17.38
N ARG A 122 6.89 -6.23 -17.81
CA ARG A 122 7.37 -7.45 -18.46
C ARG A 122 7.98 -7.18 -19.84
N ASP A 123 7.38 -6.27 -20.60
CA ASP A 123 7.89 -5.87 -21.91
C ASP A 123 9.29 -5.24 -21.82
N SER A 124 9.55 -4.48 -20.76
CA SER A 124 10.81 -3.77 -20.58
C SER A 124 11.85 -4.55 -19.77
N LEU A 125 11.39 -5.28 -18.75
CA LEU A 125 12.19 -5.95 -17.72
C LEU A 125 11.61 -7.35 -17.44
N PRO A 126 11.80 -8.32 -18.35
CA PRO A 126 11.10 -9.62 -18.32
C PRO A 126 11.46 -10.53 -17.14
N LYS A 127 12.42 -10.15 -16.29
CA LYS A 127 12.88 -10.91 -15.13
C LYS A 127 12.84 -10.15 -13.80
N THR A 128 12.49 -8.86 -13.80
CA THR A 128 12.38 -8.09 -12.56
C THR A 128 11.28 -8.67 -11.70
N GLN A 129 11.56 -8.90 -10.42
CA GLN A 129 10.58 -9.46 -9.50
C GLN A 129 9.57 -8.41 -9.06
N VAL A 130 8.35 -8.83 -8.76
CA VAL A 130 7.31 -7.94 -8.22
C VAL A 130 6.83 -8.49 -6.90
N PHE A 131 6.88 -7.68 -5.85
CA PHE A 131 6.19 -7.97 -4.60
C PHE A 131 4.94 -7.11 -4.53
N VAL A 132 3.79 -7.74 -4.29
CA VAL A 132 2.49 -7.07 -4.22
C VAL A 132 1.95 -7.20 -2.81
N ALA A 133 1.84 -6.07 -2.11
CA ALA A 133 1.17 -5.98 -0.83
C ALA A 133 -0.34 -5.79 -1.02
N SER A 134 -1.12 -6.47 -0.20
CA SER A 134 -2.56 -6.30 -0.11
C SER A 134 -2.93 -4.89 0.34
N VAL A 135 -4.07 -4.39 -0.14
CA VAL A 135 -4.70 -3.16 0.34
C VAL A 135 -5.06 -3.35 1.81
N PRO A 136 -4.72 -2.42 2.73
CA PRO A 136 -5.03 -2.56 4.15
C PRO A 136 -6.53 -2.60 4.49
N ASP A 137 -6.88 -3.22 5.61
CA ASP A 137 -8.26 -3.28 6.13
C ASP A 137 -8.79 -1.90 6.58
N LEU A 138 -9.53 -1.23 5.68
CA LEU A 138 -10.12 0.09 5.92
C LEU A 138 -11.23 0.06 6.98
N LYS A 139 -11.90 -1.08 7.18
CA LYS A 139 -12.95 -1.20 8.21
C LYS A 139 -12.33 -1.35 9.59
N ARG A 140 -11.18 -2.02 9.69
CA ARG A 140 -10.34 -1.99 10.88
C ARG A 140 -9.84 -0.58 11.15
N LEU A 141 -9.38 0.16 10.15
CA LEU A 141 -8.99 1.57 10.28
C LEU A 141 -10.11 2.38 10.93
N TRP A 142 -11.33 2.28 10.39
CA TRP A 142 -12.50 2.89 11.01
C TRP A 142 -12.68 2.45 12.46
N SER A 143 -12.63 1.14 12.74
CA SER A 143 -12.85 0.59 14.09
C SER A 143 -11.84 1.10 15.13
N GLN A 144 -10.58 1.26 14.73
CA GLN A 144 -9.51 1.73 15.62
C GLN A 144 -9.54 3.25 15.76
N GLY A 145 -9.56 3.97 14.63
CA GLY A 145 -9.49 5.43 14.61
C GLY A 145 -10.72 6.10 15.21
N ARG A 146 -11.93 5.53 15.09
CA ARG A 146 -13.16 6.13 15.65
C ARG A 146 -13.16 6.23 17.18
N THR A 147 -12.28 5.49 17.85
CA THR A 147 -12.13 5.56 19.32
C THR A 147 -11.37 6.82 19.75
N ASN A 148 -10.69 7.50 18.82
CA ASN A 148 -10.01 8.75 19.07
C ASN A 148 -10.93 9.96 18.80
N PRO A 149 -11.17 10.85 19.77
CA PRO A 149 -12.07 11.99 19.59
C PRO A 149 -11.56 13.02 18.58
N VAL A 150 -10.24 13.18 18.45
CA VAL A 150 -9.61 14.10 17.49
C VAL A 150 -9.66 13.53 16.09
N GLY A 151 -9.25 12.27 15.91
CA GLY A 151 -9.29 11.60 14.60
C GLY A 151 -10.67 11.64 13.94
N LYS A 152 -11.74 11.46 14.73
CA LYS A 152 -13.12 11.62 14.24
C LYS A 152 -13.44 13.00 13.69
N GLN A 153 -12.88 14.08 14.26
CA GLN A 153 -13.09 15.43 13.70
C GLN A 153 -12.29 15.62 12.43
N VAL A 154 -11.06 15.08 12.37
CA VAL A 154 -10.22 15.16 11.17
C VAL A 154 -10.88 14.46 9.99
N TRP A 155 -11.49 13.28 10.19
CA TRP A 155 -12.20 12.58 9.11
C TRP A 155 -13.40 13.36 8.53
N LYS A 156 -14.03 14.26 9.30
CA LYS A 156 -15.11 15.12 8.79
C LYS A 156 -14.64 16.12 7.72
N LEU A 157 -13.33 16.30 7.57
CA LEU A 157 -12.72 17.12 6.52
C LEU A 157 -12.70 16.42 5.15
N GLY A 158 -13.24 15.19 5.06
CA GLY A 158 -13.43 14.48 3.80
C GLY A 158 -12.44 13.35 3.54
N ILE A 159 -11.79 12.81 4.59
CA ILE A 159 -10.90 11.65 4.46
C ILE A 159 -11.75 10.39 4.26
N CYS A 160 -11.54 9.71 3.13
CA CYS A 160 -12.21 8.45 2.76
C CYS A 160 -13.71 8.38 3.13
N PRO A 161 -14.58 9.30 2.65
CA PRO A 161 -15.95 9.40 3.13
C PRO A 161 -16.79 8.11 2.97
N SER A 162 -16.52 7.32 1.93
CA SER A 162 -17.13 6.00 1.70
C SER A 162 -17.08 5.10 2.94
N MET A 163 -15.95 5.12 3.67
CA MET A 163 -15.74 4.35 4.90
C MET A 163 -15.99 5.19 6.18
N LEU A 164 -15.44 6.39 6.23
CA LEU A 164 -15.22 7.13 7.49
C LEU A 164 -16.28 8.17 7.81
N ALA A 165 -17.18 8.49 6.88
CA ALA A 165 -18.28 9.41 7.15
C ALA A 165 -19.12 8.94 8.35
N ASP A 166 -19.55 9.88 9.20
CA ASP A 166 -20.31 9.62 10.42
C ASP A 166 -19.71 8.48 11.27
N PRO A 167 -18.48 8.65 11.79
CA PRO A 167 -17.72 7.55 12.37
C PRO A 167 -18.41 6.90 13.58
N ASP A 168 -19.26 7.64 14.29
CA ASP A 168 -20.03 7.14 15.42
C ASP A 168 -21.37 6.48 15.06
N LEU A 169 -21.83 6.64 13.81
CA LEU A 169 -23.12 6.12 13.38
C LEU A 169 -23.05 4.60 13.17
N LEU A 170 -23.83 3.89 13.99
CA LEU A 170 -23.90 2.42 14.06
C LEU A 170 -25.23 1.85 13.55
N THR A 171 -25.95 2.61 12.74
CA THR A 171 -27.19 2.14 12.12
C THR A 171 -26.91 1.04 11.09
N THR A 172 -27.92 0.21 10.78
CA THR A 172 -27.81 -0.82 9.74
C THR A 172 -27.36 -0.25 8.39
N ALA A 173 -27.79 0.97 8.04
CA ALA A 173 -27.39 1.63 6.81
C ALA A 173 -25.91 2.03 6.81
N ALA A 174 -25.42 2.59 7.93
CA ALA A 174 -24.00 2.92 8.09
C ALA A 174 -23.11 1.66 8.12
N GLY A 175 -23.60 0.58 8.72
CA GLY A 175 -22.97 -0.75 8.66
C GLY A 175 -22.84 -1.24 7.21
N ARG A 176 -23.97 -1.34 6.49
CA ARG A 176 -24.00 -1.78 5.08
C ARG A 176 -23.07 -0.98 4.17
N ARG A 177 -22.94 0.34 4.38
CA ARG A 177 -22.01 1.18 3.62
C ARG A 177 -20.55 0.75 3.85
N ARG A 178 -20.16 0.53 5.10
CA ARG A 178 -18.78 0.10 5.44
C ARG A 178 -18.52 -1.33 5.00
N ASP A 179 -19.52 -2.21 5.09
CA ASP A 179 -19.45 -3.57 4.57
C ASP A 179 -19.23 -3.55 3.04
N ALA A 180 -19.95 -2.72 2.29
CA ALA A 180 -19.74 -2.60 0.86
C ALA A 180 -18.31 -2.13 0.47
N VAL A 181 -17.70 -1.26 1.28
CA VAL A 181 -16.29 -0.85 1.07
C VAL A 181 -15.34 -1.99 1.41
N GLN A 182 -15.61 -2.73 2.51
CA GLN A 182 -14.84 -3.91 2.90
C GLN A 182 -14.86 -4.97 1.79
N ASP A 183 -16.03 -5.34 1.31
CA ASP A 183 -16.22 -6.32 0.24
C ASP A 183 -15.48 -5.90 -1.04
N ARG A 184 -15.44 -4.59 -1.34
CA ARG A 184 -14.71 -4.06 -2.50
C ARG A 184 -13.20 -4.16 -2.32
N VAL A 185 -12.67 -3.87 -1.13
CA VAL A 185 -11.23 -4.00 -0.83
C VAL A 185 -10.80 -5.47 -0.91
N GLU A 186 -11.60 -6.38 -0.37
CA GLU A 186 -11.37 -7.84 -0.49
C GLU A 186 -11.36 -8.26 -1.96
N ALA A 187 -12.30 -7.78 -2.78
CA ALA A 187 -12.31 -8.05 -4.20
C ALA A 187 -11.08 -7.47 -4.95
N TYR A 188 -10.58 -6.29 -4.57
CA TYR A 188 -9.33 -5.76 -5.11
C TYR A 188 -8.13 -6.64 -4.75
N ASN A 189 -8.04 -7.09 -3.50
CA ASN A 189 -6.99 -8.00 -3.04
C ASN A 189 -7.03 -9.34 -3.78
N ASP A 190 -8.23 -9.87 -4.06
CA ASP A 190 -8.39 -11.04 -4.93
C ASP A 190 -7.85 -10.81 -6.34
N VAL A 191 -8.12 -9.65 -6.95
CA VAL A 191 -7.54 -9.30 -8.26
C VAL A 191 -6.01 -9.22 -8.20
N LEU A 192 -5.45 -8.56 -7.18
CA LEU A 192 -4.00 -8.47 -6.98
C LEU A 192 -3.38 -9.86 -6.87
N ARG A 193 -3.99 -10.75 -6.07
CA ARG A 193 -3.58 -12.14 -5.88
C ARG A 193 -3.63 -12.93 -7.18
N GLU A 194 -4.74 -12.86 -7.91
CA GLU A 194 -4.97 -13.63 -9.13
C GLU A 194 -4.03 -13.22 -10.25
N VAL A 195 -3.93 -11.92 -10.56
CA VAL A 195 -3.01 -11.43 -11.61
C VAL A 195 -1.56 -11.72 -11.24
N CYS A 196 -1.19 -11.55 -9.97
CA CYS A 196 0.17 -11.88 -9.53
C CYS A 196 0.48 -13.38 -9.67
N ALA A 197 -0.49 -14.27 -9.45
CA ALA A 197 -0.29 -15.71 -9.57
C ALA A 197 -0.01 -16.18 -11.03
N GLU A 198 -0.40 -15.38 -12.03
CA GLU A 198 -0.11 -15.65 -13.44
C GLU A 198 1.35 -15.33 -13.83
N ASP A 199 2.04 -14.49 -13.05
CA ASP A 199 3.43 -14.12 -13.27
C ASP A 199 4.39 -14.87 -12.33
N ARG A 200 5.24 -15.72 -12.90
CA ARG A 200 6.26 -16.50 -12.16
C ARG A 200 7.27 -15.65 -11.37
N TYR A 201 7.37 -14.35 -11.67
CA TYR A 201 8.24 -13.40 -10.98
C TYR A 201 7.49 -12.49 -10.01
N CYS A 202 6.18 -12.69 -9.84
CA CYS A 202 5.38 -11.98 -8.88
C CYS A 202 5.18 -12.79 -7.59
N ARG A 203 5.16 -12.10 -6.46
CA ARG A 203 4.86 -12.66 -5.14
C ARG A 203 3.87 -11.77 -4.42
N TYR A 204 2.66 -12.28 -4.22
CA TYR A 204 1.64 -11.66 -3.40
C TYR A 204 1.96 -11.87 -1.91
N ASP A 205 1.52 -10.95 -1.05
CA ASP A 205 1.75 -11.01 0.38
C ASP A 205 0.88 -12.05 1.11
N GLY A 206 -0.11 -12.63 0.42
CA GLY A 206 -1.06 -13.57 1.00
C GLY A 206 -1.96 -12.91 2.04
N ASP A 207 -2.38 -11.67 1.76
CA ASP A 207 -3.23 -10.82 2.61
C ASP A 207 -2.58 -10.41 3.94
N ALA A 208 -1.26 -10.60 4.10
CA ALA A 208 -0.58 -10.33 5.36
C ALA A 208 -0.69 -8.87 5.82
N VAL A 209 -0.72 -7.90 4.90
CA VAL A 209 -0.96 -6.49 5.23
C VAL A 209 -2.42 -6.24 5.59
N PHE A 210 -3.36 -6.77 4.82
CA PHE A 210 -4.79 -6.67 5.08
C PHE A 210 -5.19 -7.28 6.43
N ASP A 211 -4.69 -8.48 6.73
CA ASP A 211 -4.96 -9.21 7.98
C ASP A 211 -4.24 -8.63 9.19
N TYR A 212 -3.29 -7.71 8.99
CA TYR A 212 -2.51 -7.15 10.08
C TYR A 212 -3.41 -6.38 11.05
N ARG A 213 -3.43 -6.83 12.31
CA ARG A 213 -4.28 -6.26 13.34
C ARG A 213 -3.66 -5.00 13.98
N PHE A 214 -3.40 -3.97 13.18
CA PHE A 214 -2.87 -2.68 13.64
C PHE A 214 -3.77 -1.98 14.67
N GLY A 215 -3.22 -1.29 15.65
CA GLY A 215 -3.93 -0.45 16.61
C GLY A 215 -3.71 1.03 16.36
N GLN A 216 -4.15 1.87 17.31
CA GLN A 216 -4.00 3.34 17.20
C GLN A 216 -2.53 3.79 17.08
N THR A 217 -1.57 3.05 17.64
CA THR A 217 -0.15 3.40 17.56
C THR A 217 0.42 3.31 16.15
N GLN A 218 -0.19 2.49 15.29
CA GLN A 218 0.19 2.36 13.88
C GLN A 218 -0.55 3.35 12.97
N LEU A 219 -1.48 4.15 13.50
CA LEU A 219 -2.14 5.21 12.75
C LEU A 219 -1.44 6.54 13.04
N SER A 220 -1.32 7.37 12.01
CA SER A 220 -0.78 8.71 12.14
C SER A 220 -1.55 9.51 13.19
N GLN A 221 -0.79 10.26 13.99
CA GLN A 221 -1.34 11.19 14.97
C GLN A 221 -1.94 12.47 14.35
N TRP A 222 -1.84 12.64 13.04
CA TRP A 222 -2.34 13.83 12.34
C TRP A 222 -3.71 13.56 11.73
N ASP A 223 -3.90 12.40 11.10
CA ASP A 223 -5.12 12.08 10.35
C ASP A 223 -5.85 10.81 10.80
N TRP A 224 -5.24 10.02 11.68
CA TRP A 224 -5.74 8.71 12.12
C TRP A 224 -6.14 7.79 10.95
N PHE A 225 -5.49 7.94 9.81
CA PHE A 225 -5.79 7.26 8.57
C PHE A 225 -4.52 6.62 7.98
N HIS A 226 -3.51 7.43 7.64
CA HIS A 226 -2.26 6.88 7.12
C HIS A 226 -1.46 6.17 8.22
N PRO A 227 -0.57 5.22 7.85
CA PRO A 227 0.32 4.60 8.83
C PRO A 227 1.26 5.62 9.48
N SER A 228 1.42 5.54 10.81
CA SER A 228 2.45 6.27 11.54
C SER A 228 3.85 5.75 11.21
N VAL A 229 4.90 6.36 11.77
CA VAL A 229 6.27 5.81 11.69
C VAL A 229 6.33 4.34 12.16
N ASP A 230 5.66 4.00 13.27
CA ASP A 230 5.60 2.59 13.70
C ASP A 230 4.76 1.74 12.73
N GLY A 231 3.65 2.27 12.18
CA GLY A 231 2.89 1.58 11.14
C GLY A 231 3.71 1.26 9.88
N GLN A 232 4.53 2.20 9.43
CA GLN A 232 5.49 2.00 8.33
C GLN A 232 6.52 0.91 8.68
N ALA A 233 7.02 0.89 9.92
CA ALA A 233 7.95 -0.14 10.38
C ALA A 233 7.31 -1.55 10.33
N ARG A 234 6.02 -1.68 10.66
CA ARG A 234 5.28 -2.96 10.58
C ARG A 234 5.10 -3.41 9.14
N LEU A 235 4.77 -2.50 8.23
CA LEU A 235 4.69 -2.81 6.80
C LEU A 235 6.03 -3.31 6.26
N ALA A 236 7.14 -2.66 6.63
CA ALA A 236 8.49 -3.10 6.25
C ALA A 236 8.81 -4.51 6.76
N GLU A 237 8.46 -4.80 8.02
CA GLU A 237 8.65 -6.11 8.65
C GLU A 237 7.84 -7.22 7.94
N ILE A 238 6.57 -6.96 7.64
CA ILE A 238 5.69 -7.90 6.92
C ILE A 238 6.27 -8.21 5.55
N ALA A 239 6.58 -7.18 4.77
CA ALA A 239 7.12 -7.35 3.41
C ALA A 239 8.44 -8.12 3.41
N TYR A 240 9.37 -7.77 4.31
CA TYR A 240 10.65 -8.44 4.42
C TYR A 240 10.49 -9.94 4.73
N ARG A 241 9.59 -10.29 5.66
CA ARG A 241 9.32 -11.69 6.02
C ARG A 241 8.84 -12.53 4.83
N ILE A 242 8.01 -11.95 3.97
CA ILE A 242 7.47 -12.65 2.79
C ILE A 242 8.50 -12.74 1.67
N ILE A 243 9.21 -11.65 1.40
CA ILE A 243 10.24 -11.58 0.34
C ILE A 243 11.40 -12.53 0.66
N SER A 244 11.82 -12.60 1.93
CA SER A 244 12.95 -13.45 2.37
C SER A 244 12.59 -14.92 2.58
N ARG A 245 11.30 -15.29 2.52
CA ARG A 245 10.86 -16.68 2.70
C ARG A 245 11.36 -17.55 1.54
N LYS A 246 12.11 -18.60 1.90
CA LYS A 246 12.58 -19.64 0.97
C LYS A 246 11.50 -20.71 0.74
N GLY A 247 11.35 -21.17 -0.49
CA GLY A 247 10.55 -22.37 -0.82
C GLY A 247 9.04 -22.19 -0.89
N ALA A 248 8.55 -21.00 -1.28
CA ALA A 248 7.16 -20.81 -1.72
C ALA A 248 7.05 -21.10 -3.22
#